data_AF-A0A7T5CH15-F1
#
_entry.id   AF-A0A7T5CH15-F1
#
_cell.length_a   1.000
_cell.length_b   1.000
_cell.length_c   1.000
_cell.angle_alpha   90.00
_cell.angle_beta   90.00
_cell.angle_gamma   90.00
#
_symmetry.space_group_name_H-M   'P 1'
#
loop_
_entity.id
_entity.type
_entity.pdbx_description
1 polymer ?
#
loop_
_entity_poly.entity_id
_entity_poly.type
_entity_poly.pdbx_seq_one_letter_code
_entity_poly.pdbx_strand_id
1 'polypeptide(L)'
;MNEKSNKIGMFVNIFWVIASIVIIVVSVILFMLNWKSSIASGQELWSQRQAGYLGGIIGGYGGLFGSVCGGLTLFYKYEWAFKTQIILLYITGALGAAALIVGATLFMKDQPYHVWFPLALAGLILCPMGFGFAPMMHKRRIMIEMQKIQALDAKG
;
A
#
# COMPACT_ATOMS: atom_id res chain seq x y z
N MET A 1 1.02 -8.67 27.69
CA MET A 1 1.57 -7.56 26.88
C MET A 1 1.39 -6.27 27.67
N ASN A 2 2.46 -5.52 27.92
CA ASN A 2 2.47 -4.40 28.86
C ASN A 2 1.76 -3.17 28.26
N GLU A 3 0.83 -2.54 28.98
CA GLU A 3 -0.01 -1.42 28.50
C GLU A 3 0.83 -0.26 27.92
N LYS A 4 2.00 -0.04 28.52
CA LYS A 4 2.99 0.96 28.07
C LYS A 4 3.53 0.67 26.66
N SER A 5 3.72 -0.61 26.31
CA SER A 5 4.22 -1.03 24.99
C SER A 5 3.19 -0.79 23.88
N ASN A 6 1.90 -0.96 24.19
CA ASN A 6 0.82 -0.71 23.22
C ASN A 6 0.68 0.78 22.90
N LYS A 7 0.82 1.65 23.91
CA LYS A 7 0.75 3.11 23.71
C LYS A 7 1.88 3.59 22.79
N ILE A 8 3.12 3.14 23.02
CA ILE A 8 4.26 3.49 22.17
C ILE A 8 4.06 3.03 20.73
N GLY A 9 3.61 1.78 20.52
CA GLY A 9 3.34 1.25 19.18
C GLY A 9 2.25 2.05 18.45
N MET A 10 1.21 2.46 19.15
CA MET A 10 0.14 3.28 18.58
C MET A 10 0.61 4.68 18.19
N PHE A 11 1.44 5.33 19.02
CA PHE A 11 2.04 6.64 18.70
C PHE A 11 2.94 6.59 17.46
N VAL A 12 3.82 5.58 17.39
CA VAL A 12 4.70 5.38 16.23
C VAL A 12 3.85 5.18 14.97
N ASN A 13 2.77 4.41 15.06
CA ASN A 13 1.91 4.16 13.91
C ASN A 13 1.19 5.41 13.40
N ILE A 14 0.61 6.21 14.32
CA ILE A 14 -0.03 7.49 13.98
C ILE A 14 0.97 8.43 13.29
N PHE A 15 2.20 8.49 13.79
CA PHE A 15 3.26 9.29 13.16
C PHE A 15 3.52 8.86 11.72
N TRP A 16 3.63 7.56 11.45
CA TRP A 16 3.82 7.03 10.09
C TRP A 16 2.64 7.30 9.16
N VAL A 17 1.40 7.23 9.68
CA VAL A 17 0.19 7.59 8.93
C VAL A 17 0.23 9.06 8.51
N ILE A 18 0.51 9.96 9.45
CA ILE A 18 0.57 11.41 9.19
C ILE A 18 1.68 11.71 8.19
N ALA A 19 2.89 11.17 8.40
CA ALA A 19 4.02 11.38 7.49
C ALA A 19 3.68 10.90 6.06
N SER A 20 3.04 9.73 5.93
CA SER A 20 2.64 9.18 4.63
C SER A 20 1.58 10.03 3.95
N ILE A 21 0.58 10.52 4.69
CA ILE A 21 -0.44 11.44 4.15
C ILE A 21 0.22 12.74 3.67
N VAL A 22 1.12 13.33 4.44
CA VAL A 22 1.85 14.54 4.05
C VAL A 22 2.63 14.33 2.76
N ILE A 23 3.37 13.21 2.65
CA ILE A 23 4.13 12.86 1.44
C ILE A 23 3.20 12.71 0.23
N ILE A 24 2.07 12.01 0.38
CA ILE A 24 1.09 11.84 -0.71
C ILE A 24 0.52 13.19 -1.13
N VAL A 25 0.04 14.00 -0.18
CA VAL A 25 -0.59 15.29 -0.46
C VAL A 25 0.39 16.23 -1.14
N VAL A 26 1.61 16.36 -0.63
CA VAL A 26 2.65 17.19 -1.25
C VAL A 26 2.98 16.70 -2.65
N SER A 27 3.15 15.39 -2.83
CA SER A 27 3.48 14.82 -4.14
C SER A 27 2.36 15.00 -5.17
N VAL A 28 1.09 14.86 -4.76
CA VAL A 28 -0.08 15.11 -5.61
C VAL A 28 -0.18 16.59 -5.98
N ILE A 29 0.00 17.50 -5.03
CA ILE A 29 0.00 18.95 -5.31
C ILE A 29 1.09 19.30 -6.32
N LEU A 30 2.32 18.84 -6.09
CA LEU A 30 3.44 19.10 -7.00
C LEU A 30 3.23 18.49 -8.39
N PHE A 31 2.61 17.31 -8.46
CA PHE A 31 2.24 16.67 -9.71
C PHE A 31 1.20 17.48 -10.48
N MET A 32 0.12 17.91 -9.82
CA MET A 32 -0.95 18.73 -10.41
C MET A 32 -0.44 20.09 -10.88
N LEU A 33 0.40 20.75 -10.08
CA LEU A 33 1.01 22.04 -10.44
C LEU A 33 1.90 21.92 -11.69
N ASN A 34 2.60 20.80 -11.85
CA ASN A 34 3.44 20.56 -13.03
C ASN A 34 2.68 19.93 -14.20
N TRP A 35 1.45 19.44 -14.04
CA TRP A 35 0.69 18.72 -15.08
C TRP A 35 0.55 19.53 -16.37
N LYS A 36 0.26 20.83 -16.25
CA LYS A 36 0.08 21.73 -17.40
C LYS A 36 1.32 21.89 -18.28
N SER A 37 2.53 21.74 -17.74
CA SER A 37 3.76 21.94 -18.52
C SER A 37 4.05 20.78 -19.48
N SER A 38 3.50 19.58 -19.23
CA SER A 38 3.75 18.39 -20.05
C SER A 38 2.76 18.23 -21.20
N ILE A 39 1.54 18.73 -21.08
CA ILE A 39 0.56 18.70 -22.18
C ILE A 39 1.03 19.56 -23.37
N ALA A 40 1.83 20.60 -23.11
CA ALA A 40 2.29 21.54 -24.13
C ALA A 40 3.26 20.92 -25.16
N SER A 41 3.91 19.77 -24.87
CA SER A 41 4.86 19.11 -25.79
C SER A 41 4.24 17.99 -26.63
N GLY A 42 3.00 17.55 -26.33
CA GLY A 42 2.18 16.67 -27.17
C GLY A 42 2.67 15.23 -27.40
N GLN A 43 3.91 14.88 -27.05
CA GLN A 43 4.49 13.56 -27.31
C GLN A 43 4.70 12.67 -26.07
N GLU A 44 4.68 13.24 -24.86
CA GLU A 44 4.91 12.50 -23.62
C GLU A 44 3.74 12.63 -22.65
N LEU A 45 3.42 11.54 -21.94
CA LEU A 45 2.36 11.54 -20.91
C LEU A 45 2.71 12.41 -19.70
N TRP A 46 3.98 12.46 -19.32
CA TRP A 46 4.52 13.32 -18.28
C TRP A 46 6.05 13.42 -18.38
N SER A 47 6.62 14.49 -17.81
CA SER A 47 8.05 14.76 -17.71
C SER A 47 8.79 13.88 -16.68
N GLN A 48 10.13 13.85 -16.77
CA GLN A 48 10.99 13.14 -15.82
C GLN A 48 10.82 13.63 -14.36
N ARG A 49 10.51 14.91 -14.15
CA ARG A 49 10.26 15.46 -12.81
C ARG A 49 8.96 14.92 -12.21
N GLN A 50 7.93 14.73 -13.04
CA GLN A 50 6.65 14.17 -12.62
C GLN A 50 6.74 12.68 -12.31
N ALA A 51 7.64 11.94 -12.97
CA ALA A 51 7.96 10.58 -12.59
C ALA A 51 8.50 10.49 -11.15
N GLY A 52 9.29 11.49 -10.71
CA GLY A 52 9.73 11.62 -9.32
C GLY A 52 8.56 11.82 -8.33
N TYR A 53 7.58 12.65 -8.69
CA TYR A 53 6.38 12.84 -7.86
C TYR A 53 5.52 11.57 -7.80
N LEU A 54 5.39 10.84 -8.91
CA LEU A 54 4.73 9.52 -8.92
C LEU A 54 5.44 8.55 -7.98
N GLY A 55 6.77 8.51 -7.97
CA GLY A 55 7.53 7.72 -7.01
C GLY A 55 7.21 8.09 -5.56
N GLY A 56 7.09 9.38 -5.26
CA GLY A 56 6.67 9.88 -3.95
C GLY A 56 5.25 9.44 -3.56
N ILE A 57 4.30 9.48 -4.50
CA ILE A 57 2.93 9.00 -4.30
C ILE A 57 2.91 7.50 -4.02
N ILE A 58 3.60 6.71 -4.83
CA ILE A 58 3.67 5.25 -4.69
C ILE A 58 4.33 4.87 -3.35
N GLY A 59 5.46 5.50 -3.02
CA GLY A 59 6.15 5.27 -1.74
C GLY A 59 5.32 5.69 -0.54
N GLY A 60 4.67 6.86 -0.60
CA GLY A 60 3.77 7.33 0.45
C GLY A 60 2.57 6.40 0.65
N TYR A 61 1.98 5.90 -0.45
CA TYR A 61 0.91 4.91 -0.39
C TYR A 61 1.38 3.61 0.27
N GLY A 62 2.58 3.12 -0.07
CA GLY A 62 3.17 1.95 0.57
C GLY A 62 3.38 2.13 2.08
N GLY A 63 3.87 3.29 2.50
CA GLY A 63 4.02 3.66 3.91
C GLY A 63 2.69 3.77 4.65
N LEU A 64 1.68 4.38 4.04
CA LEU A 64 0.33 4.47 4.59
C LEU A 64 -0.29 3.08 4.74
N PHE A 65 -0.13 2.23 3.72
CA PHE A 65 -0.65 0.88 3.75
C PHE A 65 0.01 0.04 4.86
N GLY A 66 1.33 0.11 4.99
CA GLY A 66 2.09 -0.60 6.02
C GLY A 66 1.70 -0.16 7.43
N SER A 67 1.53 1.15 7.65
CA SER A 67 1.10 1.70 8.93
C SER A 67 -0.35 1.33 9.28
N VAL A 68 -1.29 1.46 8.34
CA VAL A 68 -2.68 1.03 8.54
C VAL A 68 -2.77 -0.48 8.84
N CYS A 69 -2.09 -1.32 8.06
CA CYS A 69 -2.06 -2.76 8.30
C CYS A 69 -1.41 -3.11 9.65
N GLY A 70 -0.30 -2.45 10.00
CA GLY A 70 0.34 -2.59 11.31
C GLY A 70 -0.60 -2.19 12.45
N GLY A 71 -1.39 -1.13 12.28
CA GLY A 71 -2.38 -0.70 13.27
C GLY A 71 -3.51 -1.70 13.44
N LEU A 72 -4.05 -2.20 12.33
CA LEU A 72 -5.13 -3.19 12.35
C LEU A 72 -4.72 -4.48 13.06
N THR A 73 -3.42 -4.84 13.05
CA THR A 73 -2.93 -6.02 13.81
C THR A 73 -3.14 -5.90 15.32
N LEU A 74 -3.12 -4.68 15.88
CA LEU A 74 -3.40 -4.46 17.30
C LEU A 74 -4.88 -4.72 17.65
N PHE A 75 -5.76 -4.69 16.65
CA PHE A 75 -7.19 -4.88 16.78
C PHE A 75 -7.68 -6.25 16.27
N TYR A 76 -6.79 -7.24 16.08
CA TYR A 76 -7.15 -8.60 15.63
C TYR A 76 -8.10 -9.37 16.56
N LYS A 77 -8.36 -8.84 17.76
CA LYS A 77 -9.46 -9.32 18.60
C LYS A 77 -10.83 -9.12 17.92
N TYR A 78 -10.96 -8.11 17.06
CA TYR A 78 -12.19 -7.75 16.39
C TYR A 78 -12.21 -8.26 14.95
N GLU A 79 -13.29 -8.95 14.57
CA GLU A 79 -13.41 -9.58 13.26
C GLU A 79 -13.40 -8.56 12.10
N TRP A 80 -13.90 -7.34 12.35
CA TRP A 80 -13.92 -6.27 11.35
C TRP A 80 -12.50 -5.87 10.93
N ALA A 81 -11.54 -5.81 11.86
CA ALA A 81 -10.17 -5.37 11.58
C ALA A 81 -9.47 -6.31 10.58
N PHE A 82 -9.69 -7.61 10.74
CA PHE A 82 -9.19 -8.62 9.83
C PHE A 82 -9.85 -8.53 8.44
N LYS A 83 -11.19 -8.40 8.38
CA LYS A 83 -11.91 -8.24 7.11
C LYS A 83 -11.43 -6.99 6.36
N THR A 84 -11.29 -5.86 7.07
CA THR A 84 -10.78 -4.61 6.49
C THR A 84 -9.37 -4.78 5.94
N GLN A 85 -8.46 -5.44 6.67
CA GLN A 85 -7.10 -5.65 6.20
C GLN A 85 -7.03 -6.54 4.94
N ILE A 86 -7.85 -7.59 4.88
CA ILE A 86 -7.93 -8.44 3.68
C ILE A 86 -8.49 -7.67 2.48
N ILE A 87 -9.55 -6.89 2.68
CA ILE A 87 -10.13 -6.06 1.61
C ILE A 87 -9.07 -5.07 1.10
N LEU A 88 -8.35 -4.41 2.01
CA LEU A 88 -7.25 -3.50 1.66
C LEU A 88 -6.17 -4.22 0.84
N LEU A 89 -5.73 -5.41 1.24
CA LEU A 89 -4.75 -6.21 0.48
C LEU A 89 -5.23 -6.53 -0.94
N TYR A 90 -6.49 -6.94 -1.11
CA TYR A 90 -7.05 -7.21 -2.44
C TYR A 90 -7.16 -5.95 -3.30
N ILE A 91 -7.60 -4.82 -2.72
CA ILE A 91 -7.65 -3.53 -3.43
C ILE A 91 -6.25 -3.13 -3.88
N THR A 92 -5.25 -3.23 -3.00
CA THR A 92 -3.85 -2.93 -3.33
C THR A 92 -3.29 -3.85 -4.40
N GLY A 93 -3.61 -5.15 -4.34
CA GLY A 93 -3.22 -6.12 -5.36
C GLY A 93 -3.84 -5.80 -6.72
N ALA A 94 -5.14 -5.47 -6.75
CA ALA A 94 -5.84 -5.08 -7.96
C ALA A 94 -5.29 -3.78 -8.57
N LEU A 95 -5.00 -2.77 -7.74
CA LEU A 95 -4.34 -1.54 -8.17
C LEU A 95 -2.95 -1.82 -8.74
N GLY A 96 -2.18 -2.70 -8.10
CA GLY A 96 -0.87 -3.14 -8.60
C GLY A 96 -0.98 -3.86 -9.94
N ALA A 97 -1.93 -4.78 -10.10
CA ALA A 97 -2.17 -5.46 -11.37
C ALA A 97 -2.56 -4.49 -12.48
N ALA A 98 -3.47 -3.55 -12.20
CA ALA A 98 -3.85 -2.50 -13.14
C ALA A 98 -2.65 -1.62 -13.54
N ALA A 99 -1.84 -1.19 -12.58
CA ALA A 99 -0.63 -0.41 -12.84
C ALA A 99 0.38 -1.18 -13.70
N LEU A 100 0.52 -2.49 -13.48
CA LEU A 100 1.40 -3.35 -14.26
C LEU A 100 0.90 -3.52 -15.70
N ILE A 101 -0.40 -3.70 -15.90
CA ILE A 101 -1.03 -3.76 -17.23
C ILE A 101 -0.82 -2.43 -17.97
N VAL A 102 -1.10 -1.30 -17.32
CA VAL A 102 -0.89 0.03 -17.92
C VAL A 102 0.59 0.24 -18.24
N GLY A 103 1.51 -0.09 -17.34
CA GLY A 103 2.95 -0.03 -17.58
C GLY A 103 3.39 -0.87 -18.79
N ALA A 104 2.90 -2.12 -18.89
CA ALA A 104 3.19 -3.01 -20.01
C ALA A 104 2.64 -2.48 -21.34
N THR A 105 1.42 -1.93 -21.34
CA THR A 105 0.84 -1.33 -22.56
C THR A 105 1.59 -0.08 -23.01
N LEU A 106 2.13 0.73 -22.09
CA LEU A 106 2.94 1.89 -22.42
C LEU A 106 4.32 1.49 -22.93
N PHE A 107 4.90 0.41 -22.38
CA PHE A 107 6.12 -0.18 -22.90
C PHE A 107 5.96 -0.63 -24.37
N MET A 108 4.83 -1.25 -24.72
CA MET A 108 4.53 -1.65 -26.11
C MET A 108 4.30 -0.46 -27.06
N LYS A 109 4.07 0.75 -26.54
CA LYS A 109 3.87 1.98 -27.34
C LYS A 109 5.16 2.80 -27.47
N ASP A 110 6.32 2.22 -27.16
CA ASP A 110 7.63 2.88 -27.18
C ASP A 110 7.66 4.20 -26.40
N GLN A 111 6.88 4.28 -25.31
CA GLN A 111 6.91 5.43 -24.43
C GLN A 111 8.26 5.54 -23.71
N PRO A 112 8.73 6.75 -23.38
CA PRO A 112 10.02 6.93 -22.76
C PRO A 112 10.08 6.30 -21.36
N TYR A 113 11.29 5.95 -20.92
CA TYR A 113 11.55 5.17 -19.70
C TYR A 113 10.86 5.75 -18.45
N HIS A 114 10.82 7.08 -18.30
CA HIS A 114 10.21 7.75 -17.16
C HIS A 114 8.68 7.61 -17.07
N VAL A 115 8.02 7.13 -18.13
CA VAL A 115 6.57 6.94 -18.15
C VAL A 115 6.21 5.50 -17.75
N TRP A 116 6.75 4.50 -18.43
CA TRP A 116 6.36 3.11 -18.17
C TRP A 116 7.04 2.52 -16.93
N PHE A 117 8.28 2.91 -16.62
CA PHE A 117 9.05 2.30 -15.53
C PHE A 117 8.40 2.51 -14.15
N PRO A 118 7.95 3.72 -13.75
CA PRO A 118 7.31 3.91 -12.45
C PRO A 118 6.02 3.10 -12.29
N LEU A 119 5.23 2.96 -13.35
CA LEU A 119 4.00 2.16 -13.36
C LEU A 119 4.29 0.66 -13.25
N ALA A 120 5.26 0.17 -14.03
CA ALA A 120 5.71 -1.21 -13.96
C ALA A 120 6.29 -1.55 -12.58
N LEU A 121 7.11 -0.65 -12.03
CA LEU A 121 7.70 -0.78 -10.69
C LEU A 121 6.62 -0.79 -9.60
N ALA A 122 5.66 0.15 -9.67
CA ALA A 122 4.52 0.17 -8.75
C ALA A 122 3.74 -1.13 -8.82
N GLY A 123 3.44 -1.60 -10.02
CA GLY A 123 2.73 -2.86 -10.23
C GLY A 123 3.48 -4.07 -9.67
N LEU A 124 4.79 -4.14 -9.93
CA LEU A 124 5.66 -5.22 -9.44
C LEU A 124 5.80 -5.25 -7.92
N ILE A 125 5.64 -4.11 -7.24
CA ILE A 125 5.68 -4.04 -5.77
C ILE A 125 4.28 -4.32 -5.19
N LEU A 126 3.26 -3.61 -5.66
CA LEU A 126 1.92 -3.64 -5.08
C LEU A 126 1.17 -4.94 -5.37
N CYS A 127 1.38 -5.56 -6.53
CA CYS A 127 0.70 -6.81 -6.91
C CYS A 127 1.07 -7.98 -5.97
N PRO A 128 2.37 -8.33 -5.77
CA PRO A 128 2.74 -9.38 -4.83
C PRO A 128 2.49 -8.97 -3.37
N MET A 129 2.54 -7.69 -3.05
CA MET A 129 2.19 -7.20 -1.71
C MET A 129 0.71 -7.44 -1.40
N GLY A 130 -0.20 -7.19 -2.35
CA GLY A 130 -1.63 -7.48 -2.16
C GLY A 130 -1.92 -8.98 -2.16
N PHE A 131 -1.64 -9.66 -3.28
CA PHE A 131 -2.03 -11.05 -3.47
C PHE A 131 -1.15 -12.05 -2.73
N GLY A 132 0.13 -11.74 -2.50
CA GLY A 132 1.07 -12.61 -1.80
C GLY A 132 0.85 -12.63 -0.29
N PHE A 133 0.49 -11.49 0.33
CA PHE A 133 0.25 -11.45 1.77
C PHE A 133 -1.16 -11.91 2.19
N ALA A 134 -2.15 -11.87 1.29
CA ALA A 134 -3.51 -12.35 1.58
C ALA A 134 -3.58 -13.80 2.12
N PRO A 135 -2.97 -14.82 1.48
CA PRO A 135 -3.00 -16.19 2.00
C PRO A 135 -2.24 -16.33 3.33
N MET A 136 -1.18 -15.54 3.54
CA MET A 136 -0.43 -15.54 4.79
C MET A 136 -1.27 -15.04 5.97
N MET A 137 -2.11 -14.02 5.74
CA MET A 137 -3.03 -13.48 6.76
C MET A 137 -4.14 -14.49 7.13
N HIS A 138 -4.69 -15.19 6.14
CA HIS A 138 -5.66 -16.27 6.40
C HIS A 138 -5.06 -17.37 7.30
N LYS A 139 -3.84 -17.84 6.99
CA LYS A 139 -3.14 -18.83 7.83
C LYS A 139 -2.94 -18.33 9.26
N ARG A 140 -2.55 -17.06 9.43
CA ARG A 140 -2.40 -16.46 10.77
C ARG A 140 -3.69 -16.46 11.58
N ARG A 141 -4.82 -16.12 10.95
CA ARG A 141 -6.12 -16.12 11.63
C ARG A 141 -6.49 -17.52 12.13
N ILE A 142 -6.33 -18.54 11.28
CA ILE A 142 -6.63 -19.93 11.64
C ILE A 142 -5.79 -20.38 12.84
N MET A 143 -4.48 -20.04 12.87
CA MET A 143 -3.62 -20.36 14.02
C MET A 143 -4.09 -19.71 15.32
N ILE A 144 -4.52 -18.44 15.27
CA ILE A 144 -5.05 -17.73 16.44
C ILE A 144 -6.36 -18.37 16.93
N GLU A 145 -7.23 -18.79 16.00
CA GLU A 145 -8.48 -19.47 16.35
C GLU A 145 -8.23 -20.85 16.96
N MET A 146 -7.29 -21.64 16.43
CA MET A 146 -6.87 -22.93 17.01
C MET A 146 -6.33 -22.77 18.43
N GLN A 147 -5.49 -21.75 18.68
CA GLN A 147 -4.98 -21.47 20.03
C GLN A 147 -6.09 -21.13 21.03
N LYS A 148 -7.16 -20.45 20.58
CA LYS A 148 -8.32 -20.17 21.44
C LYS A 148 -9.08 -21.44 21.80
N ILE A 149 -9.26 -22.36 20.85
CA ILE A 149 -9.95 -23.64 21.09
C ILE A 149 -9.14 -24.49 22.09
N GLN A 150 -7.84 -24.64 21.88
CA GLN A 150 -6.95 -25.38 22.79
C GLN A 150 -6.95 -24.80 24.22
N ALA A 151 -7.03 -23.47 24.35
CA ALA A 151 -7.09 -22.82 25.66
C ALA A 151 -8.45 -23.00 26.37
N LEU A 152 -9.52 -23.29 25.63
CA LEU A 152 -10.83 -23.63 26.18
C LEU A 152 -10.87 -25.10 26.62
N ASP A 153 -10.35 -26.00 25.79
CA ASP A 153 -10.27 -27.44 26.11
C ASP A 153 -9.39 -27.72 27.32
N ALA A 154 -8.28 -26.99 27.50
CA ALA A 154 -7.40 -27.14 28.66
C ALA A 154 -8.01 -26.64 30.00
N LYS A 155 -9.16 -25.97 29.96
CA LYS A 155 -9.85 -25.43 31.15
C LYS A 155 -11.10 -26.23 31.55
N GLY A 156 -11.60 -27.09 30.67
CA GLY A 156 -12.72 -28.01 30.94
C GLY A 156 -12.24 -29.32 31.51
#